data_AF-A0A950HJL5-F1
#
_entry.id   AF-A0A950HJL5-F1
#
_cell.length_a   1.000
_cell.length_b   1.000
_cell.length_c   1.000
_cell.angle_alpha   90.00
_cell.angle_beta   90.00
_cell.angle_gamma   90.00
#
_symmetry.space_group_name_H-M   'P 1'
#
loop_
_entity.id
_entity.type
_entity.pdbx_description
1 polymer ?
#
loop_
_entity_poly.entity_id
_entity_poly.type
_entity_poly.pdbx_seq_one_letter_code
_entity_poly.pdbx_strand_id
1 'polypeptide(L)'
;MITAPSPMLESSKLVKYATTDPPVVFTGRQVIYLDGKLLDAAPRLAICENLSDQRVHLLLCDGDWNVIAASTGDSLVEVEEMAERWYRGIEDKWIKSPYSEEEFRKYAGDQREELRCSFCGRWDWEYGQAFSVQGSNICDVCVRSFFEKLSG
;
A
#
# COMPACT_ATOMS: atom_id res chain seq x y z
N MET A 1 -22.98 -6.54 -3.68
CA MET A 1 -21.60 -6.57 -4.20
C MET A 1 -20.79 -5.61 -3.36
N ILE A 2 -19.63 -6.04 -2.87
CA ILE A 2 -18.69 -5.17 -2.16
C ILE A 2 -18.01 -4.24 -3.19
N THR A 3 -17.94 -2.95 -2.90
CA THR A 3 -17.20 -1.99 -3.73
C THR A 3 -15.71 -2.12 -3.46
N ALA A 4 -14.89 -2.16 -4.50
CA ALA A 4 -13.43 -2.19 -4.34
C ALA A 4 -12.92 -0.89 -3.68
N PRO A 5 -11.86 -0.94 -2.86
CA PRO A 5 -11.17 0.26 -2.40
C PRO A 5 -10.44 0.95 -3.56
N SER A 6 -9.91 2.14 -3.31
CA SER A 6 -9.00 2.84 -4.23
C SER A 6 -7.84 1.94 -4.69
N PRO A 7 -7.29 2.12 -5.92
CA PRO A 7 -6.09 1.42 -6.38
C PRO A 7 -4.88 1.59 -5.45
N MET A 8 -4.88 2.68 -4.67
CA MET A 8 -3.86 3.00 -3.69
C MET A 8 -4.49 3.37 -2.34
N LEU A 9 -3.98 2.77 -1.26
CA LEU A 9 -4.33 3.07 0.13
C LEU A 9 -3.03 3.30 0.89
N GLU A 10 -2.91 4.39 1.66
CA GLU A 10 -1.70 4.72 2.44
C GLU A 10 -0.41 4.62 1.60
N SER A 11 -0.40 5.23 0.42
CA SER A 11 0.70 5.17 -0.56
C SER A 11 1.12 3.75 -1.02
N SER A 12 0.26 2.75 -0.81
CA SER A 12 0.53 1.35 -1.13
C SER A 12 -0.47 0.82 -2.16
N LYS A 13 0.02 0.02 -3.11
CA LYS A 13 -0.76 -0.56 -4.20
C LYS A 13 -1.70 -1.64 -3.70
N LEU A 14 -2.98 -1.56 -4.03
CA LEU A 14 -3.95 -2.60 -3.71
C LEU A 14 -3.65 -3.90 -4.45
N VAL A 15 -3.44 -4.99 -3.72
CA VAL A 15 -3.26 -6.35 -4.26
C VAL A 15 -4.58 -7.13 -4.21
N LYS A 16 -5.24 -7.13 -3.04
CA LYS A 16 -6.51 -7.82 -2.81
C LYS A 16 -7.21 -7.28 -1.57
N TYR A 17 -8.50 -7.59 -1.46
CA TYR A 17 -9.35 -7.06 -0.39
C TYR A 17 -10.46 -8.03 -0.02
N ALA A 18 -11.03 -7.88 1.17
CA ALA A 18 -12.12 -8.71 1.68
C ALA A 18 -13.00 -7.95 2.70
N THR A 19 -14.25 -8.42 2.87
CA THR A 19 -15.10 -8.09 4.02
C THR A 19 -14.95 -9.14 5.10
N THR A 20 -15.17 -8.75 6.35
CA THR A 20 -15.21 -9.65 7.50
C THR A 20 -16.64 -9.98 7.92
N ASP A 21 -17.59 -9.83 7.01
CA ASP A 21 -18.98 -10.23 7.24
C ASP A 21 -19.07 -11.75 7.46
N PRO A 22 -20.09 -12.25 8.19
CA PRO A 22 -20.31 -13.68 8.37
C PRO A 22 -20.23 -14.46 7.04
N PRO A 23 -19.60 -15.65 7.03
CA PRO A 23 -19.20 -16.47 8.17
C PRO A 23 -17.80 -16.16 8.74
N VAL A 24 -17.15 -15.05 8.37
CA VAL A 24 -15.83 -14.69 8.92
C VAL A 24 -15.96 -14.38 10.41
N VAL A 25 -15.04 -14.89 11.23
CA VAL A 25 -15.02 -14.69 12.68
C VAL A 25 -13.70 -14.07 13.13
N PHE A 26 -13.76 -12.89 13.73
CA PHE A 26 -12.61 -12.29 14.40
C PHE A 26 -12.20 -13.15 15.60
N THR A 27 -10.91 -13.49 15.68
CA THR A 27 -10.39 -14.44 16.67
C THR A 27 -9.86 -13.77 17.94
N GLY A 28 -9.74 -12.44 17.94
CA GLY A 28 -9.10 -11.68 19.03
C GLY A 28 -7.58 -11.89 19.11
N ARG A 29 -6.94 -12.54 18.12
CA ARG A 29 -5.48 -12.78 18.10
C ARG A 29 -4.68 -11.58 17.59
N GLN A 30 -5.36 -10.55 17.10
CA GLN A 30 -4.73 -9.28 16.75
C GLN A 30 -4.39 -8.50 18.03
N VAL A 31 -3.22 -7.88 18.06
CA VAL A 31 -2.77 -7.02 19.16
C VAL A 31 -2.41 -5.64 18.64
N ILE A 32 -3.42 -4.87 18.21
CA ILE A 32 -3.27 -3.48 17.79
C ILE A 32 -4.06 -2.60 18.76
N TYR A 33 -3.45 -1.53 19.27
CA TYR A 33 -4.13 -0.57 20.14
C TYR A 33 -4.39 0.74 19.40
N LEU A 34 -5.62 1.24 19.48
CA LEU A 34 -6.05 2.54 18.98
C LEU A 34 -6.61 3.35 20.16
N ASP A 35 -6.06 4.54 20.39
CA ASP A 35 -6.42 5.41 21.53
C ASP A 35 -6.44 4.70 22.89
N GLY A 36 -5.44 3.85 23.13
CA GLY A 36 -5.28 3.09 24.37
C GLY A 36 -6.25 1.91 24.53
N LYS A 37 -7.05 1.58 23.51
CA LYS A 37 -7.96 0.43 23.50
C LYS A 37 -7.49 -0.59 22.48
N LEU A 38 -7.63 -1.87 22.81
CA LEU A 38 -7.42 -2.94 21.83
C LEU A 38 -8.46 -2.77 20.71
N LEU A 39 -7.98 -2.72 19.47
CA LEU A 39 -8.81 -2.62 18.29
C LEU A 39 -9.64 -3.91 18.14
N ASP A 40 -10.93 -3.74 17.92
CA ASP A 40 -11.86 -4.84 17.64
C ASP A 40 -11.79 -5.23 16.15
N ALA A 41 -12.66 -6.15 15.72
CA ALA A 41 -12.80 -6.56 14.33
C ALA A 41 -13.00 -5.35 13.40
N ALA A 42 -12.13 -5.21 12.40
CA ALA A 42 -12.33 -4.28 11.30
C ALA A 42 -13.26 -4.91 10.27
N PRO A 43 -14.29 -4.20 9.77
CA PRO A 43 -15.26 -4.75 8.83
C PRO A 43 -14.65 -5.10 7.47
N ARG A 44 -13.48 -4.53 7.15
CA ARG A 44 -12.82 -4.66 5.85
C ARG A 44 -11.32 -4.78 5.99
N LEU A 45 -10.72 -5.59 5.13
CA LEU A 45 -9.28 -5.80 5.06
C LEU A 45 -8.79 -5.55 3.64
N ALA A 46 -7.67 -4.85 3.50
CA ALA A 46 -6.95 -4.70 2.25
C ALA A 46 -5.51 -5.18 2.43
N ILE A 47 -5.01 -5.92 1.45
CA ILE A 47 -3.60 -6.27 1.37
C ILE A 47 -2.98 -5.44 0.25
N CYS A 48 -1.95 -4.69 0.61
CA CYS A 48 -1.30 -3.74 -0.28
C CYS A 48 0.21 -3.94 -0.34
N GLU A 49 0.82 -3.67 -1.48
CA GLU A 49 2.28 -3.66 -1.66
C GLU A 49 2.79 -2.23 -1.54
N ASN A 50 3.76 -2.00 -0.66
CA ASN A 50 4.44 -0.73 -0.54
C ASN A 50 5.39 -0.52 -1.72
N LEU A 51 5.26 0.63 -2.38
CA LEU A 51 6.03 0.93 -3.57
C LEU A 51 7.52 1.22 -3.31
N SER A 52 7.86 1.57 -2.08
CA SER A 52 9.21 2.04 -1.70
C SER A 52 10.12 0.95 -1.16
N ASP A 53 9.59 0.00 -0.38
CA ASP A 53 10.37 -1.02 0.33
C ASP A 53 9.94 -2.46 0.03
N GLN A 54 8.99 -2.66 -0.90
CA GLN A 54 8.45 -3.97 -1.31
C GLN A 54 7.78 -4.76 -0.17
N ARG A 55 7.56 -4.14 1.00
CA ARG A 55 6.81 -4.79 2.07
C ARG A 55 5.34 -4.90 1.73
N VAL A 56 4.68 -5.86 2.35
CA VAL A 56 3.25 -6.08 2.18
C VAL A 56 2.53 -5.64 3.44
N HIS A 57 1.53 -4.78 3.29
CA HIS A 57 0.71 -4.27 4.37
C HIS A 57 -0.63 -4.98 4.42
N LEU A 58 -1.04 -5.40 5.63
CA LEU A 58 -2.43 -5.68 5.96
C LEU A 58 -3.04 -4.41 6.54
N LEU A 59 -3.91 -3.77 5.77
CA LEU A 59 -4.65 -2.59 6.19
C LEU A 59 -6.01 -3.02 6.73
N LEU A 60 -6.32 -2.57 7.94
CA LEU A 60 -7.62 -2.72 8.57
C LEU A 60 -8.43 -1.47 8.30
N CYS A 61 -9.58 -1.63 7.66
CA CYS A 61 -10.38 -0.52 7.19
C CYS A 61 -11.78 -0.52 7.83
N ASP A 62 -12.38 0.66 7.90
CA ASP A 62 -13.78 0.82 8.25
C ASP A 62 -14.71 0.40 7.08
N GLY A 63 -16.01 0.66 7.27
CA GLY A 63 -17.06 0.38 6.29
C GLY A 63 -16.99 1.24 5.01
N ASP A 64 -16.04 2.15 4.88
CA ASP A 64 -15.84 3.02 3.72
C ASP A 64 -14.41 2.94 3.17
N TRP A 65 -13.65 1.91 3.57
CA TRP A 65 -12.24 1.71 3.21
C TRP A 65 -11.26 2.74 3.78
N ASN A 66 -11.66 3.56 4.77
CA ASN A 66 -10.70 4.38 5.49
C ASN A 66 -9.83 3.49 6.37
N VAL A 67 -8.51 3.68 6.31
CA VAL A 67 -7.56 2.85 7.06
C VAL A 67 -7.57 3.27 8.53
N ILE A 68 -7.83 2.32 9.40
CA ILE A 68 -7.87 2.49 10.86
C ILE A 68 -6.54 2.04 11.48
N ALA A 69 -5.96 0.96 10.93
CA ALA A 69 -4.71 0.40 11.40
C ALA A 69 -4.00 -0.36 10.28
N ALA A 70 -2.71 -0.61 10.48
CA ALA A 70 -1.90 -1.39 9.57
C ALA A 70 -1.03 -2.39 10.33
N SER A 71 -0.76 -3.51 9.68
CA SER A 71 0.31 -4.43 10.01
C SER A 71 1.13 -4.70 8.76
N THR A 72 2.34 -5.22 8.91
CA THR A 72 3.27 -5.41 7.81
C THR A 72 3.90 -6.80 7.88
N GLY A 73 4.13 -7.39 6.72
CA GLY A 73 4.94 -8.59 6.53
C GLY A 73 5.86 -8.44 5.33
N ASP A 74 6.76 -9.40 5.17
CA ASP A 74 7.77 -9.41 4.10
C ASP A 74 7.22 -10.02 2.79
N SER A 75 6.06 -10.68 2.83
CA SER A 75 5.46 -11.30 1.65
C SER A 75 3.94 -11.36 1.69
N LEU A 76 3.31 -11.55 0.52
CA LEU A 76 1.87 -11.72 0.39
C LEU A 76 1.34 -12.90 1.23
N VAL A 77 2.07 -14.02 1.19
CA VAL A 77 1.71 -15.25 1.93
C VAL A 77 1.73 -15.01 3.44
N GLU A 78 2.77 -14.37 3.96
CA GLU A 78 2.87 -14.07 5.39
C GLU A 78 1.70 -13.18 5.86
N VAL A 79 1.35 -12.19 5.04
CA VAL A 79 0.27 -11.24 5.35
C VAL A 79 -1.11 -11.91 5.24
N GLU A 80 -1.30 -12.83 4.29
CA GLU A 80 -2.46 -13.72 4.21
C GLU A 80 -2.62 -14.56 5.46
N GLU A 81 -1.58 -15.30 5.85
CA GLU A 81 -1.60 -16.12 7.06
C GLU A 81 -1.84 -15.27 8.32
N MET A 82 -1.33 -14.04 8.35
CA MET A 82 -1.60 -13.09 9.43
C MET A 82 -3.08 -12.74 9.51
N ALA A 83 -3.69 -12.39 8.37
CA ALA A 83 -5.11 -12.10 8.29
C ALA A 83 -5.96 -13.33 8.69
N GLU A 84 -5.62 -14.53 8.24
CA GLU A 84 -6.32 -15.78 8.59
C GLU A 84 -6.20 -16.14 10.08
N ARG A 85 -5.06 -15.85 10.71
CA ARG A 85 -4.92 -15.98 12.16
C ARG A 85 -5.86 -15.03 12.89
N TRP A 86 -6.07 -13.82 12.37
CA TRP A 86 -6.91 -12.78 12.99
C TRP A 86 -8.40 -12.96 12.67
N TYR A 87 -8.72 -13.48 11.51
CA TYR A 87 -10.08 -13.62 10.97
C TYR A 87 -10.23 -15.01 10.37
N ARG A 88 -10.88 -15.92 11.10
CA ARG A 88 -11.11 -17.28 10.65
C ARG A 88 -12.12 -17.29 9.49
N GLY A 89 -11.81 -17.98 8.39
CA GLY A 89 -12.66 -18.09 7.21
C GLY A 89 -12.48 -16.95 6.21
N ILE A 90 -11.50 -16.07 6.40
CA ILE A 90 -11.19 -14.97 5.46
C ILE A 90 -10.48 -15.48 4.19
N GLU A 91 -9.82 -16.64 4.26
CA GLU A 91 -9.12 -17.31 3.16
C GLU A 91 -10.01 -17.43 1.90
N ASP A 92 -11.30 -17.70 2.09
CA ASP A 92 -12.29 -17.88 1.03
C ASP A 92 -12.95 -16.56 0.57
N LYS A 93 -12.55 -15.41 1.14
CA LYS A 93 -13.19 -14.10 0.92
C LYS A 93 -12.32 -13.13 0.14
N TRP A 94 -11.07 -13.47 -0.15
CA TRP A 94 -10.18 -12.59 -0.87
C TRP A 94 -10.66 -12.33 -2.31
N ILE A 95 -10.77 -11.05 -2.65
CA ILE A 95 -11.05 -10.57 -4.00
C ILE A 95 -9.79 -9.88 -4.52
N LYS A 96 -9.29 -10.35 -5.66
CA LYS A 96 -8.15 -9.73 -6.33
C LYS A 96 -8.48 -8.28 -6.71
N SER A 97 -7.48 -7.40 -6.62
CA SER A 97 -7.60 -6.03 -7.12
C SER A 97 -8.12 -6.03 -8.56
N PRO A 98 -9.16 -5.22 -8.86
CA PRO A 98 -9.71 -5.12 -10.21
C PRO A 98 -8.84 -4.25 -11.13
N TYR A 99 -7.87 -3.52 -10.57
CA TYR A 99 -7.07 -2.55 -11.30
C TYR A 99 -5.88 -3.22 -11.98
N SER A 100 -5.68 -2.86 -13.24
CA SER A 100 -4.46 -3.17 -13.97
C SER A 100 -3.27 -2.38 -13.44
N GLU A 101 -2.06 -2.83 -13.80
CA GLU A 101 -0.83 -2.10 -13.51
C GLU A 101 -0.85 -0.69 -14.11
N GLU A 102 -1.41 -0.54 -15.31
CA GLU A 102 -1.52 0.75 -15.99
C GLU A 102 -2.45 1.71 -15.25
N GLU A 103 -3.62 1.25 -14.84
CA GLU A 103 -4.59 2.05 -14.06
C GLU A 103 -4.00 2.47 -12.71
N PHE A 104 -3.31 1.53 -12.04
CA PHE A 104 -2.61 1.83 -10.80
C PHE A 104 -1.54 2.92 -11.01
N ARG A 105 -0.66 2.74 -12.01
CA ARG A 105 0.42 3.70 -12.29
C ARG A 105 -0.12 5.09 -12.64
N LYS A 106 -1.20 5.16 -13.41
CA LYS A 106 -1.88 6.42 -13.71
C LYS A 106 -2.41 7.07 -12.44
N TYR A 107 -3.14 6.31 -11.62
CA TYR A 107 -3.70 6.82 -10.36
C TYR A 107 -2.61 7.31 -9.42
N ALA A 108 -1.57 6.50 -9.18
CA ALA A 108 -0.45 6.85 -8.32
C ALA A 108 0.31 8.09 -8.84
N GLY A 109 0.52 8.17 -10.16
CA GLY A 109 1.12 9.32 -10.82
C GLY A 109 0.33 10.60 -10.60
N ASP A 110 -0.99 10.56 -10.83
CA ASP A 110 -1.88 11.71 -10.65
C ASP A 110 -1.89 12.22 -9.19
N GLN A 111 -1.76 11.32 -8.21
CA GLN A 111 -1.72 11.68 -6.78
C GLN A 111 -0.37 12.23 -6.30
N ARG A 112 0.70 12.09 -7.10
CA ARG A 112 2.08 12.36 -6.70
C ARG A 112 2.89 13.04 -7.82
N GLU A 113 2.22 13.80 -8.68
CA GLU A 113 2.87 14.45 -9.83
C GLU A 113 3.96 15.43 -9.34
N GLU A 114 3.78 16.03 -8.18
CA GLU A 114 4.74 16.90 -7.52
C GLU A 114 6.00 16.19 -7.02
N LEU A 115 6.03 14.85 -6.98
CA LEU A 115 7.21 14.04 -6.62
C LEU A 115 7.96 13.52 -7.85
N ARG A 116 7.47 13.84 -9.05
CA ARG A 116 8.07 13.42 -10.30
C ARG A 116 9.41 14.11 -10.52
N CYS A 117 10.42 13.35 -10.94
CA CYS A 117 11.72 13.89 -11.31
C CYS A 117 11.59 14.78 -12.55
N SER A 118 11.97 16.04 -12.42
CA SER A 118 11.89 17.06 -13.49
C SER A 118 12.84 16.78 -14.66
N PHE A 119 13.77 15.83 -14.52
CA PHE A 119 14.81 15.54 -15.51
C PHE A 119 14.55 14.24 -16.29
N CYS A 120 14.16 13.16 -15.61
CA CYS A 120 13.89 11.86 -16.25
C CYS A 120 12.42 11.44 -16.25
N GLY A 121 11.54 12.20 -15.59
CA GLY A 121 10.11 11.95 -15.54
C GLY A 121 9.71 10.73 -14.70
N ARG A 122 10.64 10.09 -13.99
CA ARG A 122 10.35 8.97 -13.07
C ARG A 122 9.70 9.46 -11.78
N TRP A 123 8.85 8.63 -11.19
CA TRP A 123 8.22 8.86 -9.89
C TRP A 123 9.08 8.37 -8.73
N ASP A 124 8.77 8.80 -7.51
CA ASP A 124 9.57 8.56 -6.29
C ASP A 124 9.67 7.10 -5.86
N TRP A 125 8.77 6.24 -6.32
CA TRP A 125 8.89 4.79 -6.16
C TRP A 125 9.78 4.10 -7.20
N GLU A 126 10.25 4.82 -8.22
CA GLU A 126 11.11 4.27 -9.28
C GLU A 126 12.60 4.58 -9.07
N TYR A 127 12.92 5.25 -7.96
CA TYR A 127 14.27 5.65 -7.57
C TYR A 127 14.44 5.64 -6.05
N GLY A 128 15.68 5.74 -5.56
CA GLY A 128 15.95 5.58 -4.13
C GLY A 128 15.83 6.89 -3.34
N GLN A 129 16.30 8.00 -3.90
CA GLN A 129 16.28 9.31 -3.25
C GLN A 129 15.98 10.42 -4.27
N ALA A 130 15.33 11.49 -3.80
CA ALA A 130 15.20 12.73 -4.55
C ALA A 130 15.65 13.93 -3.72
N PHE A 131 16.10 14.95 -4.45
CA PHE A 131 16.39 16.27 -3.92
C PHE A 131 15.38 17.24 -4.49
N SER A 132 14.68 17.96 -3.61
CA SER A 132 13.64 18.92 -3.98
C SER A 132 14.13 20.34 -3.74
N VAL A 133 14.11 21.18 -4.77
CA VAL A 133 14.48 22.60 -4.68
C VAL A 133 13.48 23.41 -5.49
N GLN A 134 12.82 24.39 -4.84
CA GLN A 134 11.90 25.35 -5.49
C GLN A 134 10.85 24.68 -6.42
N GLY A 135 10.26 23.58 -5.99
CA GLY A 135 9.23 22.86 -6.76
C GLY A 135 9.76 21.99 -7.91
N SER A 136 11.08 21.87 -8.05
CA SER A 136 11.72 20.88 -8.94
C SER A 136 12.28 19.73 -8.13
N ASN A 137 12.18 18.51 -8.66
CA ASN A 137 12.81 17.33 -8.07
C ASN A 137 13.85 16.75 -9.02
N ILE A 138 14.98 16.33 -8.48
CA ILE A 138 15.97 15.52 -9.20
C ILE A 138 16.21 14.22 -8.43
N CYS A 139 16.06 13.10 -9.11
CA CYS A 139 16.34 11.80 -8.51
C CYS A 139 17.85 11.49 -8.48
N ASP A 140 18.24 10.62 -7.56
CA ASP A 140 19.60 10.13 -7.38
C ASP A 140 20.18 9.49 -8.66
N VAL A 141 19.34 8.88 -9.49
CA VAL A 141 19.74 8.35 -10.81
C VAL A 141 20.22 9.48 -11.73
N CYS A 142 19.49 10.60 -11.79
CA CYS A 142 19.86 11.75 -12.60
C CYS A 142 21.11 12.45 -12.05
N VAL A 143 21.23 12.57 -10.72
CA VAL A 143 22.43 13.14 -10.08
C VAL A 143 23.67 12.32 -10.43
N ARG A 144 23.61 10.99 -10.30
CA ARG A 144 24.71 10.09 -10.66
C ARG A 144 25.11 10.23 -12.13
N SER A 145 24.13 10.18 -13.03
CA SER A 145 24.38 10.33 -14.47
C SER A 145 25.01 11.69 -14.83
N PHE A 146 24.59 12.76 -14.16
CA PHE A 146 25.17 14.09 -14.37
C PHE A 146 26.61 14.18 -13.85
N PHE A 147 26.88 13.63 -12.66
CA PHE A 147 28.22 13.60 -12.07
C PHE A 147 29.23 12.82 -12.91
N GLU A 148 28.82 11.66 -13.45
CA GLU A 148 29.65 10.86 -14.36
C GLU A 148 30.05 11.64 -15.61
N LYS A 149 29.14 12.45 -16.17
CA LYS A 149 29.41 13.29 -17.34
C LYS A 149 30.33 14.48 -17.05
N LEU A 150 30.39 14.96 -15.81
CA LEU A 150 31.28 16.04 -15.40
C LEU A 150 32.68 15.55 -14.99
N SER A 151 32.79 14.27 -14.63
CA SER A 151 34.02 13.67 -14.09
C SER A 151 34.83 12.90 -15.14
N GLY A 152 34.28 12.74 -16.34
CA GLY A 152 34.96 12.18 -17.52
C GLY A 152 35.36 13.26 -18.50
#